data_AF-A0A382IA45-F1
#
_entry.id   AF-A0A382IA45-F1
#
_cell.length_a   1.000
_cell.length_b   1.000
_cell.length_c   1.000
_cell.angle_alpha   90.00
_cell.angle_beta   90.00
_cell.angle_gamma   90.00
#
_symmetry.space_group_name_H-M   'P 1'
#
loop_
_entity.id
_entity.type
_entity.pdbx_description
1 polymer ?
#
loop_
_entity_poly.entity_id
_entity_poly.type
_entity_poly.pdbx_seq_one_letter_code
_entity_poly.pdbx_strand_id
1 'polypeptide(L)'
;SSMLAWLGPAIGPSAYEVGSDVREVCLRRYPDCSGVFLPSRLERWQMDLCALARRILDRAGVRSVYGGNYCTFTDGRFFSHRRNGV
;
A
#
# COMPACT_ATOMS: atom_id res chain seq x y z
N SER A 1 -5.09 -25.34 -0.85
CA SER A 1 -5.35 -24.36 -1.93
C SER A 1 -4.03 -23.75 -2.36
N SER A 2 -3.74 -23.69 -3.67
CA SER A 2 -2.44 -23.31 -4.27
C SER A 2 -2.52 -21.95 -5.00
N MET A 3 -3.14 -20.95 -4.38
CA MET A 3 -3.24 -19.63 -4.99
C MET A 3 -1.90 -18.89 -4.92
N LEU A 4 -1.54 -18.29 -6.05
CA LEU A 4 -0.41 -17.36 -6.18
C LEU A 4 -0.96 -15.96 -6.43
N ALA A 5 -0.33 -14.95 -5.83
CA ALA A 5 -0.65 -13.55 -6.08
C ALA A 5 0.62 -12.79 -6.47
N TRP A 6 0.49 -11.89 -7.44
CA TRP A 6 1.55 -10.96 -7.84
C TRP A 6 1.06 -9.53 -7.65
N LEU A 7 1.76 -8.77 -6.81
CA LEU A 7 1.51 -7.34 -6.66
C LEU A 7 2.26 -6.57 -7.76
N GLY A 8 1.52 -5.94 -8.65
CA GLY A 8 2.08 -5.10 -9.71
C GLY A 8 2.70 -3.79 -9.18
N PRO A 9 3.23 -2.94 -10.08
CA PRO A 9 3.67 -1.60 -9.71
C PRO A 9 2.54 -0.77 -9.09
N ALA A 10 2.81 -0.20 -7.92
CA ALA A 10 1.89 0.67 -7.20
C ALA A 10 2.64 1.91 -6.69
N ILE A 11 1.94 2.91 -6.15
CA ILE A 11 2.63 4.02 -5.49
C ILE A 11 3.28 3.51 -4.20
N GLY A 12 4.58 3.77 -4.04
CA GLY A 12 5.36 3.29 -2.88
C GLY A 12 5.09 4.10 -1.61
N PRO A 13 5.42 3.55 -0.43
CA PRO A 13 5.10 4.15 0.87
C PRO A 13 5.69 5.54 1.08
N SER A 14 6.88 5.82 0.52
CA SER A 14 7.51 7.15 0.62
C SER A 14 6.77 8.24 -0.16
N ALA A 15 5.91 7.87 -1.11
CA ALA A 15 5.16 8.78 -1.97
C ALA A 15 3.64 8.74 -1.73
N TYR A 16 3.14 7.68 -1.07
CA TYR A 16 1.71 7.50 -0.85
C TYR A 16 1.25 8.08 0.48
N GLU A 17 1.07 9.40 0.47
CA GLU A 17 0.47 10.11 1.60
C GLU A 17 -1.06 10.11 1.55
N VAL A 18 -1.69 9.72 2.67
CA VAL A 18 -3.13 9.66 2.90
C VAL A 18 -3.54 10.38 4.19
N GLY A 19 -4.82 10.69 4.33
CA GLY A 19 -5.36 11.34 5.53
C GLY A 19 -5.72 10.34 6.63
N SER A 20 -6.05 10.87 7.80
CA SER A 20 -6.55 10.07 8.93
C SER A 20 -7.84 9.34 8.60
N ASP A 21 -8.69 9.89 7.74
CA ASP A 21 -9.91 9.27 7.21
C ASP A 21 -9.62 7.91 6.54
N VAL A 22 -8.62 7.86 5.65
CA VAL A 22 -8.22 6.62 4.97
C VAL A 22 -7.65 5.62 5.96
N ARG A 23 -6.79 6.08 6.89
CA ARG A 23 -6.21 5.22 7.92
C ARG A 23 -7.29 4.64 8.82
N GLU A 24 -8.24 5.44 9.28
CA GLU A 24 -9.31 5.01 10.17
C GLU A 24 -10.22 3.98 9.51
N VAL A 25 -10.63 4.21 8.26
CA VAL A 25 -11.42 3.22 7.49
C VAL A 25 -10.63 1.91 7.36
N CYS A 26 -9.34 2.00 7.04
CA CYS A 26 -8.49 0.82 6.90
C CYS A 26 -8.36 0.05 8.23
N LEU A 27 -8.06 0.73 9.34
CA LEU A 27 -7.84 0.08 10.64
C LEU A 27 -9.12 -0.40 11.29
N ARG A 28 -10.28 0.20 10.97
CA ARG A 28 -11.57 -0.35 11.34
C ARG A 28 -11.80 -1.73 10.71
N ARG A 29 -11.33 -1.92 9.47
CA ARG A 29 -11.49 -3.18 8.73
C ARG A 29 -10.39 -4.20 9.01
N TYR A 30 -9.16 -3.72 9.22
CA TYR A 30 -7.95 -4.51 9.44
C TYR A 30 -7.13 -3.93 10.61
N PRO A 31 -7.55 -4.17 11.87
CA PRO A 31 -6.94 -3.55 13.06
C PRO A 31 -5.45 -3.89 13.27
N ASP A 32 -5.03 -5.06 12.78
CA ASP A 32 -3.66 -5.58 12.84
C ASP A 32 -2.71 -4.93 11.82
N CYS A 33 -3.23 -4.09 10.93
CA CYS A 33 -2.45 -3.44 9.88
C CYS A 33 -1.94 -2.05 10.26
N SER A 34 -1.95 -1.66 11.54
CA SER A 34 -1.45 -0.34 11.97
C SER A 34 0.00 -0.08 11.55
N GLY A 35 0.83 -1.12 11.48
CA GLY A 35 2.24 -1.03 11.08
C GLY A 35 2.49 -0.71 9.60
N VAL A 36 1.45 -0.67 8.74
CA VAL A 36 1.61 -0.25 7.33
C VAL A 36 1.48 1.27 7.16
N PHE A 37 1.18 1.99 8.24
CA PHE A 37 1.08 3.44 8.26
C PHE A 37 2.23 4.03 9.09
N LEU A 38 3.01 4.92 8.49
CA LEU A 38 4.00 5.72 9.19
C LEU A 38 3.52 7.18 9.27
N PRO A 39 3.80 7.89 10.37
CA PRO A 39 3.43 9.30 10.49
C PRO A 39 4.15 10.13 9.41
N SER A 40 3.42 11.07 8.80
CA SER A 40 3.94 12.08 7.86
C SER A 40 3.72 13.49 8.45
N ARG A 41 3.98 14.51 7.63
CA ARG A 41 3.71 15.92 7.97
C ARG A 41 2.21 16.18 8.05
N LEU A 42 1.82 17.24 8.77
CA LEU A 42 0.47 17.81 8.77
C LEU A 42 -0.64 16.78 9.10
N GLU A 43 -0.44 15.93 10.10
CA GLU A 43 -1.41 14.90 10.51
C GLU A 43 -1.80 13.91 9.40
N ARG A 44 -0.88 13.71 8.45
CA ARG A 44 -1.01 12.73 7.36
C ARG A 44 -0.23 11.46 7.66
N TRP A 45 -0.45 10.45 6.84
CA TRP A 45 0.19 9.14 6.98
C TRP A 45 0.81 8.69 5.66
N GLN A 46 2.05 8.20 5.71
CA GLN A 46 2.66 7.42 4.63
C GLN A 46 2.14 5.99 4.73
N MET A 47 1.48 5.52 3.68
CA MET A 47 0.83 4.21 3.64
C MET A 47 1.59 3.25 2.72
N ASP A 48 1.98 2.09 3.24
CA ASP A 48 2.48 0.98 2.43
C ASP A 48 1.31 0.14 1.91
N LEU A 49 0.87 0.46 0.69
CA LEU A 49 -0.24 -0.21 0.02
C LEU A 49 0.08 -1.69 -0.27
N CYS A 50 1.32 -2.01 -0.65
CA CYS A 50 1.71 -3.38 -0.96
C CYS A 50 1.83 -4.23 0.32
N ALA A 51 2.32 -3.66 1.43
CA ALA A 51 2.30 -4.33 2.72
C ALA A 51 0.87 -4.58 3.21
N LEU A 52 -0.05 -3.61 3.06
CA LEU A 52 -1.47 -3.82 3.39
C LEU A 52 -2.06 -4.97 2.57
N ALA A 53 -1.88 -4.96 1.24
CA ALA A 53 -2.38 -6.02 0.37
C ALA A 53 -1.85 -7.39 0.77
N ARG A 54 -0.56 -7.48 1.15
CA ARG A 54 0.05 -8.73 1.61
C ARG A 54 -0.56 -9.25 2.91
N ARG A 55 -0.84 -8.36 3.87
CA ARG A 55 -1.54 -8.71 5.13
C ARG A 55 -2.95 -9.21 4.84
N ILE A 56 -3.68 -8.54 3.95
CA ILE A 56 -5.05 -8.94 3.57
C ILE A 56 -5.05 -10.31 2.89
N LEU A 57 -4.12 -10.54 1.96
CA LEU A 57 -3.97 -11.82 1.25
C LEU A 57 -3.59 -12.96 2.19
N ASP A 58 -2.65 -12.72 3.10
CA ASP A 58 -2.26 -13.71 4.13
C ASP A 58 -3.45 -14.09 5.01
N ARG A 59 -4.25 -13.10 5.43
CA ARG A 59 -5.48 -13.31 6.22
C ARG A 59 -6.56 -14.08 5.46
N ALA A 60 -6.53 -14.05 4.12
CA ALA A 60 -7.38 -14.84 3.24
C ALA A 60 -6.79 -16.24 2.90
N GLY A 61 -5.62 -16.59 3.47
CA GLY A 61 -4.93 -17.86 3.24
C GLY A 61 -4.01 -17.89 2.02
N VAL A 62 -3.82 -16.77 1.33
CA VAL A 62 -2.92 -16.65 0.17
C VAL A 62 -1.52 -16.25 0.64
N ARG A 63 -0.67 -17.25 0.89
CA ARG A 63 0.69 -17.05 1.43
C ARG A 63 1.76 -16.86 0.36
N SER A 64 1.51 -17.32 -0.86
CA SER A 64 2.44 -17.19 -1.98
C SER A 64 2.22 -15.86 -2.71
N VAL A 65 2.73 -14.77 -2.12
CA VAL A 65 2.57 -13.40 -2.65
C VAL A 65 3.92 -12.84 -3.06
N TYR A 66 4.03 -12.43 -4.33
CA TYR A 66 5.25 -11.92 -4.95
C TYR A 66 5.05 -10.48 -5.46
N GLY A 67 6.11 -9.85 -5.94
CA GLY A 67 6.07 -8.48 -6.44
C GLY A 67 5.82 -7.43 -5.33
N GLY A 68 5.39 -6.25 -5.74
CA GLY A 68 5.18 -5.09 -4.87
C GLY A 68 6.47 -4.30 -4.60
N ASN A 69 7.46 -4.44 -5.47
CA ASN A 69 8.79 -3.84 -5.31
C ASN A 69 8.99 -2.58 -6.18
N TYR A 70 7.96 -2.13 -6.88
CA TYR A 70 8.02 -0.97 -7.77
C TYR A 70 7.17 0.16 -7.24
N CYS A 71 7.73 1.38 -7.27
CA CYS A 71 7.02 2.60 -6.95
C CYS A 71 6.72 3.37 -8.24
N THR A 72 5.44 3.49 -8.62
CA THR A 72 5.02 4.21 -9.83
C THR A 72 5.39 5.68 -9.81
N PHE A 73 5.48 6.28 -8.62
CA PHE A 73 5.86 7.69 -8.45
C PHE A 73 7.35 7.94 -8.76
N THR A 74 8.26 7.11 -8.24
CA THR A 74 9.71 7.33 -8.36
C THR A 74 10.34 6.66 -9.58
N ASP A 75 9.73 5.60 -10.09
CA ASP A 75 10.25 4.88 -11.25
C ASP A 75 9.69 5.48 -12.55
N GLY A 76 10.59 6.03 -13.38
CA GLY A 76 10.24 6.74 -14.62
C GLY A 76 9.64 5.86 -15.71
N ARG A 77 9.67 4.52 -15.57
CA ARG A 77 9.04 3.59 -16.51
C ARG A 77 7.52 3.56 -16.39
N PHE A 78 6.96 4.05 -15.28
CA PHE A 78 5.52 3.99 -15.01
C PHE A 78 4.89 5.37 -15.03
N PHE A 79 3.65 5.44 -15.51
CA PHE A 79 2.78 6.60 -15.27
C PHE A 79 2.42 6.70 -13.78
N SER A 80 2.28 7.92 -13.26
CA SER A 80 1.82 8.14 -11.89
C SER A 80 0.93 9.36 -11.79
N HIS A 81 -0.35 9.14 -11.49
CA HIS A 81 -1.31 10.20 -11.22
C HIS A 81 -0.81 11.18 -10.14
N ARG A 82 -0.16 10.68 -9.08
CA ARG A 82 0.38 11.52 -8.00
C ARG A 82 1.51 12.44 -8.49
N ARG A 83 2.34 11.98 -9.42
CA ARG A 83 3.42 12.78 -10.01
C ARG A 83 2.91 13.74 -11.09
N ASN A 84 1.93 13.29 -11.87
CA ASN A 84 1.49 13.97 -13.08
C ASN A 84 0.32 14.95 -12.85
N GLY A 85 -0.35 14.90 -11.70
CA GLY A 85 -1.32 15.93 -11.29
C GLY A 85 -2.54 16.08 -12.20
N VAL A 86 -2.91 15.02 -12.91
CA VAL A 86 -4.22 14.91 -13.59
C VAL A 86 -5.36 14.86 -12.58
#